data_AF-A0A949HA87-F1
#
_entry.id   AF-A0A949HA87-F1
#
_cell.length_a   1.000
_cell.length_b   1.000
_cell.length_c   1.000
_cell.angle_alpha   90.00
_cell.angle_beta   90.00
_cell.angle_gamma   90.00
#
_symmetry.space_group_name_H-M   'P 1'
#
loop_
_entity.id
_entity.type
_entity.pdbx_description
1 polymer ?
#
loop_
_entity_poly.entity_id
_entity_poly.type
_entity_poly.pdbx_seq_one_letter_code
_entity_poly.pdbx_strand_id
1 'polypeptide(L)'
;MERDKALDMALGQIEKQFGKGSVMKMGEKGSMKVDTISTGALALDLALGVGGLPRGRVIEIYGPESSGKSTLAMHVVAEAQRNGGICAYVDAEHAMDPSYARGIGVDVDELLISQPDTGEQALEITDMLVRSGALDVIVVDSVAALTPRAEIEGEMGDSHVGLQARLMSQALRKLTANLNKSNTVCIFINQLREKIGVMFGSPETTPGGRALKFYSSVRLDIRRIESIKDGVEVVGNRTRVKVVKNKVAPPFRQCEFDIMYGKGISREGSLIDIGVDLGVIKKSGAWYTYEGEQLGQGRENAKSFLTENPEIMVEISDRILTSVGINADPDVMTAEHDLPISLGD
;
A
#
# COMPACT_ATOMS: atom_id res chain seq x y z
N MET A 1 -17.48 14.47 42.12
CA MET A 1 -18.02 13.35 42.94
C MET A 1 -19.32 12.78 42.38
N GLU A 2 -20.44 13.51 42.35
CA GLU A 2 -21.71 12.95 41.86
C GLU A 2 -21.71 12.70 40.34
N ARG A 3 -21.10 13.61 39.57
CA ARG A 3 -20.87 13.45 38.12
C ARG A 3 -19.95 12.30 37.77
N ASP A 4 -18.86 12.12 38.53
CA ASP A 4 -17.89 11.05 38.29
C ASP A 4 -18.50 9.68 38.60
N LYS A 5 -19.27 9.58 39.70
CA LYS A 5 -19.99 8.36 40.05
C LYS A 5 -21.07 7.99 39.02
N ALA A 6 -21.80 8.97 38.50
CA ALA A 6 -22.78 8.76 37.43
C ALA A 6 -22.10 8.32 36.12
N LEU A 7 -20.94 8.90 35.80
CA LEU A 7 -20.13 8.50 34.66
C LEU A 7 -19.61 7.07 34.81
N ASP A 8 -19.05 6.69 35.95
CA ASP A 8 -18.54 5.34 36.20
C ASP A 8 -19.65 4.28 36.14
N MET A 9 -20.84 4.60 36.66
CA MET A 9 -22.01 3.73 36.53
C MET A 9 -22.43 3.55 35.07
N ALA A 10 -22.43 4.63 34.27
CA ALA A 10 -22.74 4.55 32.85
C ALA A 10 -21.67 3.75 32.08
N LEU A 11 -20.38 3.98 32.36
CA LEU A 11 -19.27 3.22 31.76
C LEU A 11 -19.39 1.72 32.10
N GLY A 12 -19.65 1.38 33.35
CA GLY A 12 -19.84 -0.02 33.78
C GLY A 12 -21.08 -0.68 33.16
N GLN A 13 -22.17 0.06 32.95
CA GLN A 13 -23.34 -0.44 32.22
C GLN A 13 -23.02 -0.71 30.74
N ILE A 14 -22.27 0.19 30.10
CA ILE A 14 -21.86 0.07 28.70
C ILE A 14 -20.92 -1.14 28.52
N GLU A 15 -19.95 -1.34 29.41
CA GLU A 15 -19.08 -2.53 29.35
C GLU A 15 -19.83 -3.83 29.62
N LYS A 16 -20.79 -3.83 30.55
CA LYS A 16 -21.61 -5.02 30.85
C LYS A 16 -22.52 -5.41 29.68
N GLN A 17 -23.07 -4.44 28.96
CA GLN A 17 -23.96 -4.68 27.83
C GLN A 17 -23.22 -5.01 26.53
N PHE A 18 -22.08 -4.35 26.27
CA PHE A 18 -21.40 -4.39 24.97
C PHE A 18 -20.01 -5.05 25.01
N GLY A 19 -19.55 -5.49 26.18
CA GLY A 19 -18.25 -6.14 26.39
C GLY A 19 -17.16 -5.17 26.87
N LYS A 20 -16.09 -5.73 27.45
CA LYS A 20 -14.92 -4.95 27.89
C LYS A 20 -14.30 -4.18 26.72
N GLY A 21 -13.95 -2.91 26.95
CA GLY A 21 -13.36 -2.04 25.92
C GLY A 21 -14.37 -1.44 24.93
N SER A 22 -15.67 -1.60 25.15
CA SER A 22 -16.71 -0.92 24.36
C SER A 22 -16.71 0.60 24.56
N VAL A 23 -16.21 1.07 25.70
CA VAL A 23 -15.98 2.48 26.03
C VAL A 23 -14.72 2.60 26.88
N MET A 24 -13.83 3.53 26.54
CA MET A 24 -12.57 3.75 27.27
C MET A 24 -12.09 5.18 27.07
N LYS A 25 -11.23 5.68 27.96
CA LYS A 25 -10.62 7.01 27.74
C LYS A 25 -9.57 6.91 26.64
N MET A 26 -9.49 7.93 25.80
CA MET A 26 -8.57 7.96 24.65
C MET A 26 -7.10 7.75 25.06
N GLY A 27 -6.68 8.23 26.24
CA GLY A 27 -5.32 8.08 26.75
C GLY A 27 -5.02 6.76 27.47
N GLU A 28 -6.03 5.90 27.70
CA GLU A 28 -5.85 4.57 28.32
C GLU A 28 -5.48 3.50 27.28
N LYS A 29 -5.61 3.79 25.99
CA LYS A 29 -4.91 3.01 24.95
C LYS A 29 -3.41 3.31 25.08
N GLY A 30 -2.61 2.29 25.41
CA GLY A 30 -1.14 2.37 25.37
C GLY A 30 -0.64 2.96 24.05
N SER A 31 0.61 3.45 24.03
CA SER A 31 1.17 4.33 22.99
C SER A 31 0.50 4.18 21.63
N MET A 32 -0.21 5.22 21.18
CA MET A 32 -0.92 5.28 19.89
C MET A 32 0.04 5.31 18.68
N LYS A 33 1.11 4.51 18.70
CA LYS A 33 1.87 4.22 17.48
C LYS A 33 0.93 3.41 16.58
N VAL A 34 0.63 3.97 15.42
CA VAL A 34 -0.18 3.30 14.42
C VAL A 34 0.67 2.16 13.87
N ASP A 35 0.21 0.94 14.06
CA ASP A 35 0.86 -0.24 13.50
C ASP A 35 0.69 -0.26 11.97
N THR A 36 1.75 -0.57 11.24
CA THR A 36 1.85 -0.40 9.79
C THR A 36 2.52 -1.58 9.11
N ILE A 37 2.31 -1.69 7.80
CA ILE A 37 3.03 -2.60 6.90
C ILE A 37 3.74 -1.75 5.86
N SER A 38 5.05 -1.98 5.66
CA SER A 38 5.84 -1.26 4.65
C SER A 38 5.22 -1.41 3.26
N THR A 39 5.36 -0.37 2.44
CA THR A 39 4.94 -0.42 1.05
C THR A 39 5.97 -1.06 0.11
N GLY A 40 7.16 -1.42 0.63
CA GLY A 40 8.32 -1.81 -0.17
C GLY A 40 8.97 -0.63 -0.91
N ALA A 41 8.40 0.58 -0.78
CA ALA A 41 8.90 1.82 -1.34
C ALA A 41 9.22 2.80 -0.21
N LEU A 42 10.48 2.89 0.20
CA LEU A 42 10.90 3.75 1.31
C LEU A 42 10.41 5.19 1.16
N ALA A 43 10.48 5.74 -0.06
CA ALA A 43 10.00 7.10 -0.34
C ALA A 43 8.51 7.29 -0.02
N LEU A 44 7.69 6.25 -0.25
CA LEU A 44 6.27 6.26 0.05
C LEU A 44 6.01 6.06 1.54
N ASP A 45 6.75 5.19 2.22
CA ASP A 45 6.64 4.98 3.67
C ASP A 45 6.91 6.29 4.44
N LEU A 46 7.93 7.05 4.01
CA LEU A 46 8.22 8.39 4.53
C LEU A 46 7.10 9.40 4.19
N ALA A 47 6.58 9.37 2.97
CA ALA A 47 5.48 10.24 2.55
C ALA A 47 4.17 9.94 3.29
N LEU A 48 3.95 8.69 3.71
CA LEU A 48 2.82 8.27 4.55
C LEU A 48 2.95 8.79 5.98
N GLY A 49 4.17 9.07 6.45
CA GLY A 49 4.46 9.71 7.74
C GLY A 49 4.30 8.81 8.97
N VAL A 50 3.87 7.56 8.77
CA VAL A 50 3.76 6.51 9.79
C VAL A 50 4.58 5.27 9.44
N GLY A 51 5.42 5.35 8.40
CA GLY A 51 6.32 4.25 8.00
C GLY A 51 5.66 3.14 7.19
N GLY A 52 4.42 3.31 6.73
CA GLY A 52 3.74 2.30 5.92
C GLY A 52 2.22 2.44 5.89
N LEU A 53 1.54 1.40 5.39
CA LEU A 53 0.08 1.33 5.35
C LEU A 53 -0.48 0.92 6.71
N PRO A 54 -1.45 1.66 7.28
CA PRO A 54 -1.98 1.39 8.62
C PRO A 54 -2.81 0.10 8.67
N ARG A 55 -2.48 -0.78 9.61
CA ARG A 55 -3.20 -2.03 9.89
C ARG A 55 -4.65 -1.79 10.31
N GLY A 56 -5.51 -2.75 9.96
CA GLY A 56 -6.94 -2.73 10.22
C GLY A 56 -7.72 -1.65 9.47
N ARG A 57 -7.19 -1.16 8.34
CA ARG A 57 -7.78 -0.08 7.54
C ARG A 57 -7.95 -0.46 6.08
N VAL A 58 -8.86 0.26 5.43
CA VAL A 58 -9.04 0.25 3.98
C VAL A 58 -8.07 1.26 3.34
N ILE A 59 -7.38 0.82 2.29
CA ILE A 59 -6.46 1.59 1.46
C ILE A 59 -6.99 1.55 0.02
N GLU A 60 -6.97 2.68 -0.69
CA GLU A 60 -7.27 2.70 -2.13
C GLU A 60 -6.04 3.15 -2.90
N ILE A 61 -5.60 2.33 -3.86
CA ILE A 61 -4.55 2.66 -4.81
C ILE A 61 -5.20 2.84 -6.17
N TYR A 62 -5.12 4.03 -6.75
CA TYR A 62 -5.75 4.33 -8.03
C TYR A 62 -4.85 5.14 -8.94
N GLY A 63 -5.10 5.04 -10.24
CA GLY A 63 -4.29 5.72 -11.25
C GLY A 63 -4.57 5.22 -12.66
N PRO A 64 -3.85 5.75 -13.66
CA PRO A 64 -3.93 5.28 -15.04
C PRO A 64 -3.56 3.80 -15.19
N GLU A 65 -3.83 3.24 -16.36
CA GLU A 65 -3.29 1.93 -16.74
C GLU A 65 -1.75 1.96 -16.73
N SER A 66 -1.14 0.82 -16.40
CA SER A 66 0.32 0.66 -16.36
C SER A 66 1.08 1.66 -15.49
N SER A 67 0.41 2.29 -14.50
CA SER A 67 1.05 3.21 -13.58
C SER A 67 1.79 2.54 -12.41
N GLY A 68 1.68 1.21 -12.28
CA GLY A 68 2.31 0.43 -11.20
C GLY A 68 1.41 0.12 -10.00
N LYS A 69 0.07 0.23 -10.14
CA LYS A 69 -0.90 -0.07 -9.07
C LYS A 69 -0.73 -1.48 -8.49
N SER A 70 -0.81 -2.49 -9.35
CA SER A 70 -0.69 -3.90 -8.95
C SER A 70 0.72 -4.22 -8.47
N THR A 71 1.76 -3.67 -9.10
CA THR A 71 3.15 -3.76 -8.62
C THR A 71 3.28 -3.25 -7.17
N LEU A 72 2.77 -2.05 -6.88
CA LEU A 72 2.83 -1.49 -5.52
C LEU A 72 2.07 -2.35 -4.51
N ALA A 73 0.90 -2.87 -4.86
CA ALA A 73 0.15 -3.76 -3.99
C ALA A 73 0.89 -5.10 -3.74
N MET A 74 1.53 -5.65 -4.77
CA MET A 74 2.36 -6.87 -4.63
C MET A 74 3.59 -6.64 -3.76
N HIS A 75 4.21 -5.46 -3.81
CA HIS A 75 5.29 -5.13 -2.88
C HIS A 75 4.81 -5.10 -1.43
N VAL A 76 3.62 -4.55 -1.15
CA VAL A 76 3.05 -4.62 0.21
C VAL A 76 2.82 -6.07 0.65
N VAL A 77 2.34 -6.92 -0.26
CA VAL A 77 2.16 -8.36 0.00
C VAL A 77 3.51 -9.03 0.30
N ALA A 78 4.54 -8.78 -0.51
CA ALA A 78 5.87 -9.30 -0.31
C ALA A 78 6.46 -8.86 1.04
N GLU A 79 6.34 -7.57 1.41
CA GLU A 79 6.79 -7.07 2.72
C GLU A 79 6.03 -7.74 3.88
N ALA A 80 4.72 -7.95 3.75
CA ALA A 80 3.95 -8.64 4.77
C ALA A 80 4.38 -10.11 4.93
N GLN A 81 4.55 -10.84 3.83
CA GLN A 81 4.99 -12.24 3.85
C GLN A 81 6.42 -12.40 4.41
N ARG A 82 7.34 -11.50 4.06
CA ARG A 82 8.71 -11.48 4.62
C ARG A 82 8.71 -11.37 6.13
N ASN A 83 7.74 -10.65 6.70
CA ASN A 83 7.55 -10.53 8.15
C ASN A 83 6.67 -11.64 8.74
N GLY A 84 6.50 -12.77 8.04
CA GLY A 84 5.73 -13.93 8.48
C GLY A 84 4.21 -13.75 8.41
N GLY A 85 3.72 -12.70 7.74
CA GLY A 85 2.30 -12.40 7.64
C GLY A 85 1.58 -13.21 6.55
N ILE A 86 0.29 -13.46 6.76
CA ILE A 86 -0.55 -14.20 5.81
C ILE A 86 -1.27 -13.22 4.89
N CYS A 87 -1.16 -13.45 3.58
CA CYS A 87 -1.71 -12.55 2.57
C CYS A 87 -2.74 -13.24 1.68
N ALA A 88 -3.69 -12.45 1.16
CA ALA A 88 -4.60 -12.90 0.13
C ALA A 88 -4.75 -11.89 -1.00
N TYR A 89 -5.11 -12.40 -2.18
CA TYR A 89 -5.31 -11.62 -3.37
C TYR A 89 -6.59 -12.07 -4.09
N VAL A 90 -7.53 -11.14 -4.22
CA VAL A 90 -8.78 -11.31 -4.95
C VAL A 90 -8.60 -10.69 -6.33
N ASP A 91 -8.28 -11.54 -7.31
CA ASP A 91 -8.01 -11.19 -8.70
C ASP A 91 -9.31 -11.24 -9.51
N ALA A 92 -10.06 -10.15 -9.47
CA ALA A 92 -11.25 -9.93 -10.29
C ALA A 92 -10.92 -9.51 -11.73
N GLU A 93 -9.71 -9.02 -12.00
CA GLU A 93 -9.26 -8.70 -13.37
C GLU A 93 -8.72 -9.93 -14.13
N HIS A 94 -8.49 -11.06 -13.45
CA HIS A 94 -7.87 -12.27 -14.00
C HIS A 94 -6.53 -12.01 -14.69
N ALA A 95 -5.75 -11.07 -14.13
CA ALA A 95 -4.56 -10.51 -14.74
C ALA A 95 -3.27 -10.71 -13.92
N MET A 96 -3.35 -11.44 -12.80
CA MET A 96 -2.16 -11.73 -12.00
C MET A 96 -1.18 -12.64 -12.77
N ASP A 97 0.08 -12.23 -12.84
CA ASP A 97 1.21 -13.04 -13.32
C ASP A 97 2.03 -13.59 -12.13
N PRO A 98 1.96 -14.90 -11.84
CA PRO A 98 2.74 -15.54 -10.78
C PRO A 98 4.26 -15.37 -10.94
N SER A 99 4.77 -15.34 -12.17
CA SER A 99 6.21 -15.24 -12.44
C SER A 99 6.72 -13.86 -12.05
N TYR A 100 5.98 -12.82 -12.43
CA TYR A 100 6.26 -11.45 -12.01
C TYR A 100 6.14 -11.26 -10.50
N ALA A 101 5.13 -11.88 -9.87
CA ALA A 101 4.95 -11.83 -8.42
C ALA A 101 6.16 -12.44 -7.67
N ARG A 102 6.64 -13.62 -8.09
CA ARG A 102 7.89 -14.20 -7.55
C ARG A 102 9.09 -13.27 -7.76
N GLY A 103 9.19 -12.63 -8.93
CA GLY A 103 10.25 -11.65 -9.21
C GLY A 103 10.23 -10.40 -8.33
N ILE A 104 9.11 -10.09 -7.71
CA ILE A 104 8.97 -9.02 -6.70
C ILE A 104 9.24 -9.52 -5.27
N GLY A 105 9.39 -10.83 -5.09
CA GLY A 105 9.61 -11.47 -3.79
C GLY A 105 8.33 -11.86 -3.06
N VAL A 106 7.21 -12.00 -3.77
CA VAL A 106 5.99 -12.63 -3.24
C VAL A 106 6.24 -14.14 -3.14
N ASP A 107 5.93 -14.71 -1.97
CA ASP A 107 5.81 -16.16 -1.83
C ASP A 107 4.47 -16.59 -2.43
N VAL A 108 4.51 -16.97 -3.70
CA VAL A 108 3.33 -17.34 -4.48
C VAL A 108 2.74 -18.68 -4.02
N ASP A 109 3.53 -19.55 -3.40
CA ASP A 109 3.05 -20.87 -2.99
C ASP A 109 2.17 -20.76 -1.72
N GLU A 110 2.43 -19.76 -0.87
CA GLU A 110 1.65 -19.46 0.33
C GLU A 110 0.62 -18.32 0.14
N LEU A 111 0.61 -17.64 -1.01
CA LEU A 111 -0.34 -16.57 -1.29
C LEU A 111 -1.75 -17.14 -1.56
N LEU A 112 -2.73 -16.77 -0.74
CA LEU A 112 -4.12 -17.15 -0.96
C LEU A 112 -4.70 -16.38 -2.16
N ILE A 113 -5.09 -17.07 -3.23
CA ILE A 113 -5.67 -16.45 -4.43
C ILE A 113 -7.14 -16.82 -4.56
N SER A 114 -7.97 -15.83 -4.94
CA SER A 114 -9.36 -16.03 -5.32
C SER A 114 -9.63 -15.33 -6.65
N GLN A 115 -10.24 -16.04 -7.59
CA GLN A 115 -10.71 -15.52 -8.87
C GLN A 115 -12.24 -15.62 -8.90
N PRO A 116 -12.95 -14.59 -8.39
CA PRO A 116 -14.41 -14.63 -8.25
C PRO A 116 -15.13 -14.36 -9.58
N ASP A 117 -16.30 -14.95 -9.75
CA ASP A 117 -17.19 -14.76 -10.89
C ASP A 117 -17.99 -13.45 -10.78
N THR A 118 -18.33 -12.99 -9.55
CA THR A 118 -19.12 -11.76 -9.33
C THR A 118 -18.55 -10.86 -8.25
N GLY A 119 -18.90 -9.58 -8.32
CA GLY A 119 -18.50 -8.58 -7.33
C GLY A 119 -19.01 -8.89 -5.92
N GLU A 120 -20.22 -9.44 -5.78
CA GLU A 120 -20.73 -9.92 -4.49
C GLU A 120 -19.86 -11.02 -3.91
N GLN A 121 -19.54 -12.04 -4.71
CA GLN A 121 -18.71 -13.17 -4.30
C GLN A 121 -17.31 -12.70 -3.88
N ALA A 122 -16.70 -11.81 -4.65
CA ALA A 122 -15.39 -11.22 -4.34
C ALA A 122 -15.38 -10.55 -2.95
N LEU A 123 -16.40 -9.73 -2.66
CA LEU A 123 -16.51 -8.99 -1.41
C LEU A 123 -16.90 -9.90 -0.23
N GLU A 124 -17.70 -10.94 -0.46
CA GLU A 124 -18.01 -11.95 0.54
C GLU A 124 -16.79 -12.79 0.93
N ILE A 125 -16.00 -13.24 -0.05
CA ILE A 125 -14.73 -13.94 0.17
C ILE A 125 -13.78 -13.05 0.97
N THR A 126 -13.63 -11.79 0.56
CA THR A 126 -12.82 -10.78 1.27
C THR A 126 -13.25 -10.69 2.75
N ASP A 127 -14.55 -10.57 3.00
CA ASP A 127 -15.11 -10.40 4.34
C ASP A 127 -14.99 -11.68 5.20
N MET A 128 -15.08 -12.87 4.58
CA MET A 128 -14.84 -14.15 5.26
C MET A 128 -13.37 -14.32 5.65
N LEU A 129 -12.44 -14.03 4.74
CA LEU A 129 -11.01 -14.08 5.01
C LEU A 129 -10.63 -13.13 6.16
N VAL A 130 -11.06 -11.87 6.09
CA VAL A 130 -10.81 -10.88 7.15
C VAL A 130 -11.38 -11.34 8.50
N ARG A 131 -12.58 -11.94 8.52
CA ARG A 131 -13.19 -12.47 9.75
C ARG A 131 -12.44 -13.62 10.41
N SER A 132 -11.62 -14.35 9.67
CA SER A 132 -10.78 -15.42 10.24
C SER A 132 -9.80 -14.87 11.29
N GLY A 133 -9.44 -13.58 11.19
CA GLY A 133 -8.46 -12.94 12.05
C GLY A 133 -7.00 -13.32 11.74
N ALA A 134 -6.77 -14.14 10.70
CA ALA A 134 -5.45 -14.67 10.37
C ALA A 134 -4.71 -13.85 9.30
N LEU A 135 -5.38 -12.98 8.53
CA LEU A 135 -4.75 -12.23 7.44
C LEU A 135 -4.13 -10.91 7.91
N ASP A 136 -2.94 -10.62 7.40
CA ASP A 136 -2.25 -9.34 7.52
C ASP A 136 -2.62 -8.39 6.39
N VAL A 137 -2.65 -8.89 5.14
CA VAL A 137 -2.95 -8.09 3.94
C VAL A 137 -3.95 -8.84 3.06
N ILE A 138 -4.93 -8.10 2.54
CA ILE A 138 -5.79 -8.56 1.44
C ILE A 138 -5.87 -7.51 0.35
N VAL A 139 -5.60 -7.91 -0.89
CA VAL A 139 -5.72 -7.06 -2.08
C VAL A 139 -6.96 -7.45 -2.87
N VAL A 140 -7.70 -6.46 -3.36
CA VAL A 140 -8.82 -6.62 -4.30
C VAL A 140 -8.46 -5.89 -5.60
N ASP A 141 -8.11 -6.65 -6.64
CA ASP A 141 -7.72 -6.15 -7.96
C ASP A 141 -8.75 -6.57 -9.02
N SER A 142 -9.67 -5.71 -9.47
CA SER A 142 -9.86 -4.31 -9.08
C SER A 142 -11.32 -3.99 -8.83
N VAL A 143 -11.58 -2.84 -8.20
CA VAL A 143 -12.94 -2.34 -7.97
C VAL A 143 -13.72 -2.19 -9.27
N ALA A 144 -13.04 -1.86 -10.38
CA ALA A 144 -13.69 -1.70 -11.67
C ALA A 144 -14.27 -3.03 -12.18
N ALA A 145 -13.62 -4.16 -11.86
CA ALA A 145 -14.02 -5.51 -12.24
C ALA A 145 -14.99 -6.19 -11.25
N LEU A 146 -15.38 -5.51 -10.16
CA LEU A 146 -16.41 -6.01 -9.23
C LEU A 146 -17.81 -5.84 -9.84
N THR A 147 -18.08 -6.60 -10.89
CA THR A 147 -19.34 -6.57 -11.64
C THR A 147 -20.44 -7.29 -10.87
N PRO A 148 -21.56 -6.64 -10.52
CA PRO A 148 -22.66 -7.28 -9.83
C PRO A 148 -23.25 -8.44 -10.63
N ARG A 149 -23.73 -9.50 -9.95
CA ARG A 149 -24.33 -10.67 -10.61
C ARG A 149 -25.42 -10.31 -11.61
N ALA A 150 -26.32 -9.40 -11.24
CA ALA A 150 -27.42 -9.00 -12.11
C ALA A 150 -26.97 -8.30 -13.39
N GLU A 151 -25.76 -7.72 -13.42
CA GLU A 151 -25.17 -7.12 -14.63
C GLU A 151 -24.47 -8.19 -15.49
N ILE A 152 -23.91 -9.24 -14.88
CA ILE A 152 -23.31 -10.38 -15.60
C ILE A 152 -24.38 -11.26 -16.26
N GLU A 153 -25.49 -11.51 -15.56
CA GLU A 153 -26.61 -12.31 -16.05
C GLU A 153 -27.54 -11.53 -17.01
N GLY A 154 -27.43 -10.21 -17.05
CA GLY A 154 -28.21 -9.33 -17.94
C GLY A 154 -27.70 -9.33 -19.37
N GLU A 155 -28.47 -8.71 -20.27
CA GLU A 155 -28.08 -8.56 -21.68
C GLU A 155 -27.23 -7.30 -21.90
N MET A 156 -26.35 -7.33 -22.91
CA MET A 156 -25.59 -6.15 -23.30
C MET A 156 -26.52 -5.00 -23.71
N GLY A 157 -26.50 -3.91 -22.94
CA GLY A 157 -27.38 -2.76 -23.15
C GLY A 157 -28.42 -2.58 -22.05
N ASP A 158 -28.57 -3.55 -21.14
CA ASP A 158 -29.42 -3.41 -19.97
C ASP A 158 -28.90 -2.32 -19.02
N SER A 159 -29.85 -1.57 -18.46
CA SER A 159 -29.52 -0.43 -17.61
C SER A 159 -29.46 -0.83 -16.13
N HIS A 160 -28.24 -0.98 -15.61
CA HIS A 160 -27.99 -1.29 -14.20
C HIS A 160 -27.41 -0.08 -13.44
N VAL A 161 -28.18 1.01 -13.38
CA VAL A 161 -27.68 2.28 -12.81
C VAL A 161 -27.31 2.16 -11.33
N GLY A 162 -26.02 2.33 -11.04
CA GLY A 162 -25.49 2.49 -9.68
C GLY A 162 -25.46 1.21 -8.85
N LEU A 163 -25.63 0.03 -9.45
CA LEU A 163 -25.65 -1.24 -8.76
C LEU A 163 -24.32 -1.52 -8.04
N GLN A 164 -23.20 -1.37 -8.73
CA GLN A 164 -21.86 -1.51 -8.17
C GLN A 164 -21.61 -0.54 -6.99
N ALA A 165 -22.07 0.71 -7.08
CA ALA A 165 -21.90 1.69 -6.01
C ALA A 165 -22.68 1.31 -4.73
N ARG A 166 -23.88 0.71 -4.89
CA ARG A 166 -24.68 0.20 -3.76
C ARG A 166 -24.02 -1.01 -3.12
N LEU A 167 -23.52 -1.95 -3.94
CA LEU A 167 -22.77 -3.12 -3.50
C LEU A 167 -21.56 -2.71 -2.65
N MET A 168 -20.70 -1.83 -3.18
CA MET A 168 -19.53 -1.31 -2.47
C MET A 168 -19.91 -0.63 -1.15
N SER A 169 -20.99 0.15 -1.13
CA SER A 169 -21.48 0.83 0.08
C SER A 169 -21.91 -0.15 1.17
N GLN A 170 -22.54 -1.26 0.80
CA GLN A 170 -22.97 -2.29 1.74
C GLN A 170 -21.79 -3.12 2.24
N ALA A 171 -20.89 -3.53 1.35
CA ALA A 171 -19.73 -4.33 1.68
C ALA A 171 -18.76 -3.58 2.60
N LEU A 172 -18.38 -2.34 2.24
CA LEU A 172 -17.44 -1.55 3.05
C LEU A 172 -17.96 -1.25 4.46
N ARG A 173 -19.28 -1.12 4.63
CA ARG A 173 -19.90 -0.95 5.95
C ARG A 173 -19.68 -2.16 6.86
N LYS A 174 -19.70 -3.37 6.31
CA LYS A 174 -19.42 -4.61 7.05
C LYS A 174 -17.92 -4.81 7.24
N LEU A 175 -17.15 -4.69 6.14
CA LEU A 175 -15.71 -4.94 6.10
C LEU A 175 -14.93 -4.06 7.08
N THR A 176 -15.22 -2.76 7.14
CA THR A 176 -14.42 -1.83 7.96
C THR A 176 -14.39 -2.22 9.45
N ALA A 177 -15.51 -2.72 9.98
CA ALA A 177 -15.58 -3.17 11.37
C ALA A 177 -14.76 -4.45 11.61
N ASN A 178 -14.74 -5.37 10.64
CA ASN A 178 -13.99 -6.62 10.74
C ASN A 178 -12.48 -6.36 10.58
N LEU A 179 -12.09 -5.52 9.61
CA LEU A 179 -10.70 -5.10 9.40
C LEU A 179 -10.10 -4.49 10.67
N ASN A 180 -10.84 -3.61 11.34
CA ASN A 180 -10.33 -2.99 12.57
C ASN A 180 -10.10 -3.98 13.71
N LYS A 181 -10.87 -5.08 13.75
CA LYS A 181 -10.72 -6.13 14.77
C LYS A 181 -9.62 -7.12 14.44
N SER A 182 -9.43 -7.43 13.15
CA SER A 182 -8.42 -8.39 12.68
C SER A 182 -7.05 -7.77 12.43
N ASN A 183 -6.94 -6.43 12.48
CA ASN A 183 -5.73 -5.69 12.10
C ASN A 183 -5.27 -5.94 10.65
N THR A 184 -6.14 -6.46 9.78
CA THR A 184 -5.83 -6.70 8.37
C THR A 184 -5.82 -5.39 7.57
N VAL A 185 -4.79 -5.16 6.75
CA VAL A 185 -4.77 -4.11 5.72
C VAL A 185 -5.57 -4.59 4.51
N CYS A 186 -6.58 -3.84 4.09
CA CYS A 186 -7.33 -4.14 2.88
C CYS A 186 -7.06 -3.11 1.80
N ILE A 187 -6.43 -3.54 0.71
CA ILE A 187 -6.06 -2.71 -0.44
C ILE A 187 -7.07 -2.92 -1.55
N PHE A 188 -7.73 -1.86 -1.99
CA PHE A 188 -8.50 -1.84 -3.22
C PHE A 188 -7.69 -1.18 -4.32
N ILE A 189 -7.46 -1.88 -5.41
CA ILE A 189 -6.94 -1.29 -6.64
C ILE A 189 -8.11 -0.73 -7.43
N ASN A 190 -7.93 0.45 -8.01
CA ASN A 190 -8.96 1.11 -8.79
C ASN A 190 -8.39 1.80 -10.02
N GLN A 191 -9.23 1.91 -11.05
CA GLN A 191 -8.88 2.57 -12.30
C GLN A 191 -9.39 4.02 -12.30
N LEU A 192 -8.79 4.85 -13.14
CA LEU A 192 -9.35 6.16 -13.47
C LEU A 192 -10.40 6.03 -14.58
N ARG A 193 -11.44 6.83 -14.47
CA ARG A 193 -12.46 7.09 -15.50
C ARG A 193 -12.68 8.59 -15.60
N GLU A 194 -13.22 9.05 -16.71
CA GLU A 194 -13.58 10.46 -16.88
C GLU A 194 -15.09 10.66 -16.72
N LYS A 195 -15.48 11.73 -16.04
CA LYS A 195 -16.87 12.19 -16.00
C LYS A 195 -17.14 13.08 -17.20
N ILE A 196 -18.04 12.62 -18.06
CA ILE A 196 -18.53 13.40 -19.20
C ILE A 196 -19.25 14.66 -18.68
N GLY A 197 -18.98 15.81 -19.30
CA GLY A 197 -19.69 17.07 -19.02
C GLY A 197 -19.09 17.95 -17.91
N VAL A 198 -17.91 17.63 -17.39
CA VAL A 198 -17.19 18.51 -16.45
C VAL A 198 -16.45 19.60 -17.24
N MET A 199 -16.91 20.85 -17.13
CA MET A 199 -16.28 22.03 -17.77
C MET A 199 -15.26 22.76 -16.89
N PHE A 200 -15.23 22.46 -15.58
CA PHE A 200 -14.32 23.11 -14.62
C PHE A 200 -13.84 22.11 -13.56
N GLY A 201 -12.53 22.12 -13.26
CA GLY A 201 -11.88 21.17 -12.35
C GLY A 201 -11.41 19.90 -13.06
N SER A 202 -11.00 18.88 -12.29
CA SER A 202 -10.56 17.59 -12.85
C SER A 202 -11.77 16.72 -13.24
N PRO A 203 -11.81 16.18 -14.47
CA PRO A 203 -12.86 15.24 -14.90
C PRO A 203 -12.66 13.83 -14.32
N GLU A 204 -11.49 13.54 -13.73
CA GLU A 204 -11.13 12.20 -13.27
C GLU A 204 -11.99 11.74 -12.08
N THR A 205 -12.43 10.48 -12.14
CA THR A 205 -13.17 9.79 -11.08
C THR A 205 -12.72 8.34 -10.98
N THR A 206 -13.14 7.66 -9.91
CA THR A 206 -12.90 6.24 -9.70
C THR A 206 -14.25 5.47 -9.70
N PRO A 207 -14.30 4.25 -10.27
CA PRO A 207 -15.41 3.30 -10.16
C PRO A 207 -15.79 2.92 -8.72
N GLY A 208 -16.94 2.24 -8.55
CA GLY A 208 -17.42 1.79 -7.24
C GLY A 208 -18.14 2.86 -6.39
N GLY A 209 -18.46 4.02 -6.98
CA GLY A 209 -19.17 5.10 -6.30
C GLY A 209 -18.31 5.88 -5.29
N ARG A 210 -18.96 6.51 -4.30
CA ARG A 210 -18.26 7.38 -3.32
C ARG A 210 -17.84 6.66 -2.04
N ALA A 211 -18.38 5.47 -1.76
CA ALA A 211 -18.19 4.79 -0.48
C ALA A 211 -16.70 4.55 -0.19
N LEU A 212 -15.97 3.96 -1.14
CA LEU A 212 -14.54 3.69 -0.98
C LEU A 212 -13.76 4.94 -0.61
N LYS A 213 -14.02 6.07 -1.29
CA LYS A 213 -13.38 7.36 -0.98
C LYS A 213 -13.56 7.79 0.48
N PHE A 214 -14.69 7.48 1.12
CA PHE A 214 -14.96 7.83 2.51
C PHE A 214 -14.37 6.83 3.51
N TYR A 215 -14.52 5.54 3.23
CA TYR A 215 -14.04 4.45 4.09
C TYR A 215 -12.52 4.31 4.08
N SER A 216 -11.84 4.55 2.94
CA SER A 216 -10.39 4.49 2.87
C SER A 216 -9.73 5.44 3.87
N SER A 217 -8.78 4.93 4.66
CA SER A 217 -7.95 5.74 5.55
C SER A 217 -6.82 6.41 4.79
N VAL A 218 -6.27 5.70 3.80
CA VAL A 218 -5.25 6.21 2.88
C VAL A 218 -5.76 6.07 1.45
N ARG A 219 -5.51 7.08 0.62
CA ARG A 219 -5.76 7.01 -0.82
C ARG A 219 -4.49 7.47 -1.54
N LEU A 220 -4.04 6.66 -2.49
CA LEU A 220 -2.81 6.86 -3.25
C LEU A 220 -3.16 7.07 -4.73
N ASP A 221 -2.75 8.21 -5.29
CA ASP A 221 -2.79 8.50 -6.73
C ASP A 221 -1.42 8.20 -7.32
N ILE A 222 -1.31 7.09 -8.05
CA ILE A 222 -0.05 6.59 -8.62
C ILE A 222 -0.02 6.82 -10.13
N ARG A 223 1.05 7.46 -10.61
CA ARG A 223 1.22 7.82 -12.03
C ARG A 223 2.64 7.54 -12.50
N ARG A 224 2.76 6.99 -13.70
CA ARG A 224 4.02 7.02 -14.46
C ARG A 224 4.30 8.46 -14.89
N ILE A 225 5.51 8.96 -14.61
CA ILE A 225 5.93 10.30 -15.00
C ILE A 225 7.02 10.31 -16.08
N GLU A 226 7.89 9.30 -16.11
CA GLU A 226 8.95 9.19 -17.11
C GLU A 226 9.30 7.71 -17.38
N SER A 227 9.84 7.41 -18.57
CA SER A 227 10.39 6.10 -18.90
C SER A 227 11.90 6.08 -18.65
N ILE A 228 12.36 5.07 -17.94
CA ILE A 228 13.79 4.84 -17.67
C ILE A 228 14.34 4.01 -18.83
N LYS A 229 15.44 4.48 -19.43
CA LYS A 229 16.06 3.85 -20.60
C LYS A 229 17.48 3.42 -20.32
N ASP A 230 17.84 2.26 -20.86
CA ASP A 230 19.22 1.82 -21.01
C ASP A 230 19.55 1.79 -22.51
N GLY A 231 20.36 2.75 -22.96
CA GLY A 231 20.55 3.03 -24.38
C GLY A 231 19.22 3.35 -25.09
N VAL A 232 18.73 2.41 -25.89
CA VAL A 232 17.48 2.54 -26.67
C VAL A 232 16.30 1.81 -26.00
N GLU A 233 16.57 0.83 -25.14
CA GLU A 233 15.55 0.00 -24.52
C GLU A 233 14.93 0.69 -23.30
N VAL A 234 13.62 0.52 -23.12
CA VAL A 234 12.91 1.02 -21.92
C VAL A 234 12.94 -0.08 -20.86
N VAL A 235 13.70 0.14 -19.80
CA VAL A 235 13.96 -0.84 -18.73
C VAL A 235 13.10 -0.62 -17.49
N GLY A 236 12.37 0.49 -17.41
CA GLY A 236 11.50 0.79 -16.29
C GLY A 236 10.77 2.11 -16.43
N ASN A 237 10.12 2.51 -15.34
CA ASN A 237 9.35 3.75 -15.25
C ASN A 237 9.67 4.50 -13.96
N ARG A 238 9.90 5.80 -14.07
CA ARG A 238 9.82 6.70 -12.92
C ARG A 238 8.36 6.90 -12.57
N THR A 239 8.01 6.63 -11.33
CA THR A 239 6.64 6.64 -10.84
C THR A 239 6.51 7.65 -9.71
N ARG A 240 5.43 8.43 -9.75
CA ARG A 240 5.05 9.38 -8.70
C ARG A 240 3.82 8.87 -7.99
N VAL A 241 3.84 8.90 -6.66
CA VAL A 241 2.67 8.61 -5.83
C VAL A 241 2.34 9.83 -4.98
N LYS A 242 1.08 10.28 -5.06
CA LYS A 242 0.54 11.33 -4.20
C LYS A 242 -0.42 10.75 -3.16
N VAL A 243 -0.18 11.07 -1.90
CA VAL A 243 -1.06 10.68 -0.79
C VAL A 243 -2.25 11.64 -0.73
N VAL A 244 -3.28 11.42 -1.57
CA VAL A 244 -4.42 12.34 -1.69
C VAL A 244 -5.37 12.31 -0.50
N LYS A 245 -5.28 11.27 0.34
CA LYS A 245 -5.98 11.18 1.62
C LYS A 245 -5.12 10.42 2.61
N ASN A 246 -5.04 10.91 3.83
CA ASN A 246 -4.36 10.25 4.94
C ASN A 246 -5.12 10.59 6.24
N LYS A 247 -5.57 9.57 6.97
CA LYS A 247 -6.26 9.71 8.27
C LYS A 247 -5.34 9.47 9.47
N VAL A 248 -4.08 9.09 9.24
CA VAL A 248 -3.14 8.72 10.31
C VAL A 248 -1.93 9.66 10.39
N ALA A 249 -1.69 10.45 9.34
CA ALA A 249 -0.69 11.52 9.29
C ALA A 249 -1.13 12.62 8.29
N PRO A 250 -0.40 13.75 8.18
CA PRO A 250 -0.73 14.80 7.23
C PRO A 250 -0.81 14.30 5.77
N PRO A 251 -1.89 14.63 5.04
CA PRO A 251 -2.04 14.24 3.63
C PRO A 251 -1.25 15.15 2.67
N PHE A 252 -1.36 14.86 1.37
CA PHE A 252 -0.85 15.64 0.23
C PHE A 252 0.66 15.65 0.01
N ARG A 253 1.40 14.89 0.82
CA ARG A 253 2.77 14.52 0.48
C ARG A 253 2.80 13.71 -0.81
N GLN A 254 3.91 13.83 -1.54
CA GLN A 254 4.19 13.06 -2.75
C GLN A 254 5.59 12.49 -2.65
N CYS A 255 5.80 11.37 -3.33
CA CYS A 255 7.09 10.73 -3.45
C CYS A 255 7.27 10.23 -4.88
N GLU A 256 8.52 9.95 -5.21
CA GLU A 256 8.89 9.34 -6.48
C GLU A 256 9.83 8.18 -6.23
N PHE A 257 9.70 7.15 -7.05
CA PHE A 257 10.56 5.98 -7.04
C PHE A 257 10.53 5.32 -8.43
N ASP A 258 11.48 4.44 -8.68
CA ASP A 258 11.56 3.72 -9.94
C ASP A 258 10.85 2.38 -9.83
N ILE A 259 10.13 2.00 -10.88
CA ILE A 259 9.63 0.64 -11.08
C ILE A 259 10.38 0.06 -12.28
N MET A 260 11.26 -0.89 -12.02
CA MET A 260 12.06 -1.60 -13.02
C MET A 260 11.29 -2.83 -13.51
N TYR A 261 11.28 -3.07 -14.82
CA TYR A 261 10.59 -4.23 -15.37
C TYR A 261 11.28 -5.53 -14.93
N GLY A 262 10.47 -6.52 -14.54
CA GLY A 262 10.94 -7.81 -14.00
C GLY A 262 11.52 -7.77 -12.58
N LYS A 263 11.80 -6.59 -12.01
CA LYS A 263 12.40 -6.45 -10.66
C LYS A 263 11.50 -5.73 -9.66
N GLY A 264 10.54 -4.93 -10.12
CA GLY A 264 9.66 -4.16 -9.24
C GLY A 264 10.25 -2.81 -8.81
N ILE A 265 9.88 -2.36 -7.62
CA ILE A 265 10.30 -1.07 -7.05
C ILE A 265 11.79 -1.12 -6.68
N SER A 266 12.55 -0.15 -7.19
CA SER A 266 13.98 0.00 -6.92
C SER A 266 14.20 0.60 -5.52
N ARG A 267 14.71 -0.23 -4.60
CA ARG A 267 15.05 0.19 -3.24
C ARG A 267 16.32 1.04 -3.24
N GLU A 268 17.34 0.58 -3.95
CA GLU A 268 18.62 1.22 -4.15
C GLU A 268 18.47 2.62 -4.78
N GLY A 269 17.59 2.75 -5.78
CA GLY A 269 17.28 4.05 -6.38
C GLY A 269 16.60 5.01 -5.38
N SER A 270 15.70 4.49 -4.55
CA SER A 270 15.03 5.29 -3.52
C SER A 270 16.00 5.75 -2.42
N LEU A 271 16.90 4.87 -1.96
CA LEU A 271 17.92 5.20 -0.96
C LEU A 271 18.88 6.28 -1.45
N ILE A 272 19.30 6.21 -2.72
CA ILE A 272 20.16 7.24 -3.31
C ILE A 272 19.44 8.59 -3.34
N ASP A 273 18.22 8.62 -3.86
CA ASP A 273 17.47 9.87 -4.02
C ASP A 273 17.19 10.51 -2.65
N ILE A 274 16.67 9.74 -1.69
CA ILE A 274 16.39 10.22 -0.33
C ILE A 274 17.67 10.57 0.42
N GLY A 275 18.72 9.76 0.28
CA GLY A 275 20.00 9.99 0.94
C GLY A 275 20.64 11.29 0.48
N VAL A 276 20.51 11.64 -0.80
CA VAL A 276 20.93 12.95 -1.33
C VAL A 276 20.07 14.08 -0.77
N ASP A 277 18.76 13.92 -0.77
CA ASP A 277 17.83 14.95 -0.27
C ASP A 277 18.05 15.26 1.21
N LEU A 278 18.37 14.25 2.02
CA LEU A 278 18.67 14.38 3.45
C LEU A 278 20.15 14.73 3.75
N GLY A 279 21.01 14.77 2.73
CA GLY A 279 22.44 15.05 2.87
C GLY A 279 23.27 13.92 3.48
N VAL A 280 22.71 12.71 3.60
CA VAL A 280 23.43 11.48 3.99
C VAL A 280 24.41 11.07 2.89
N ILE A 281 23.97 11.14 1.63
CA ILE A 281 24.80 10.93 0.44
C ILE A 281 25.15 12.29 -0.16
N LYS A 282 26.43 12.53 -0.41
CA LYS A 282 26.90 13.77 -1.04
C LYS A 282 26.94 13.61 -2.55
N LYS A 283 26.35 14.57 -3.27
CA LYS A 283 26.44 14.66 -4.73
C LYS A 283 27.35 15.82 -5.14
N SER A 284 28.48 15.53 -5.78
CA SER A 284 29.43 16.51 -6.31
C SER A 284 29.49 16.41 -7.83
N GLY A 285 28.73 17.27 -8.52
CA GLY A 285 28.54 17.15 -9.97
C GLY A 285 27.80 15.86 -10.33
N ALA A 286 28.47 14.95 -11.05
CA ALA A 286 27.94 13.63 -11.38
C ALA A 286 28.30 12.55 -10.34
N TRP A 287 29.19 12.83 -9.38
CA TRP A 287 29.68 11.84 -8.43
C TRP A 287 28.81 11.75 -7.18
N TYR A 288 28.53 10.51 -6.75
CA TYR A 288 27.84 10.18 -5.50
C TYR A 288 28.85 9.61 -4.50
N THR A 289 28.81 10.10 -3.26
CA THR A 289 29.80 9.75 -2.22
C THR A 289 29.11 9.60 -0.87
N TYR A 290 29.46 8.55 -0.14
CA TYR A 290 28.99 8.27 1.22
C TYR A 290 30.20 8.12 2.13
N GLU A 291 30.28 8.89 3.22
CA GLU A 291 31.39 8.84 4.19
C GLU A 291 32.83 8.92 3.64
N GLY A 292 33.00 9.45 2.42
CA GLY A 292 34.29 9.51 1.73
C GLY A 292 34.52 8.38 0.72
N GLU A 293 33.67 7.36 0.73
CA GLU A 293 33.62 6.29 -0.26
C GLU A 293 32.83 6.71 -1.50
N GLN A 294 33.36 6.43 -2.69
CA GLN A 294 32.73 6.77 -3.95
C GLN A 294 31.73 5.67 -4.35
N LEU A 295 30.43 5.99 -4.27
CA LEU A 295 29.38 5.08 -4.70
C LEU A 295 29.36 4.94 -6.23
N GLY A 296 29.71 6.00 -6.97
CA GLY A 296 29.83 5.95 -8.43
C GLY A 296 29.61 7.29 -9.13
N GLN A 297 29.96 7.32 -10.41
CA GLN A 297 29.68 8.44 -11.30
C GLN A 297 28.33 8.23 -12.01
N GLY A 298 27.34 9.05 -11.67
CA GLY A 298 25.97 8.91 -12.16
C GLY A 298 25.12 7.98 -11.28
N ARG A 299 23.81 8.17 -11.36
CA ARG A 299 22.83 7.50 -10.49
C ARG A 299 22.80 5.99 -10.68
N GLU A 300 22.84 5.49 -11.91
CA GLU A 300 22.79 4.04 -12.18
C GLU A 300 24.04 3.29 -11.71
N ASN A 301 25.23 3.91 -11.80
CA ASN A 301 26.44 3.32 -11.25
C ASN A 301 26.40 3.26 -9.72
N ALA A 302 25.87 4.29 -9.06
CA ALA A 302 25.66 4.27 -7.62
C ALA A 302 24.65 3.20 -7.18
N LYS A 303 23.58 2.98 -7.96
CA LYS A 303 22.62 1.88 -7.72
C LYS A 303 23.27 0.51 -7.83
N SER A 304 24.10 0.31 -8.85
CA SER A 304 24.84 -0.93 -9.07
C SER A 304 25.79 -1.20 -7.90
N PHE A 305 26.51 -0.17 -7.44
CA PHE A 305 27.37 -0.27 -6.26
C PHE A 305 26.61 -0.70 -5.00
N LEU A 306 25.46 -0.08 -4.69
CA LEU A 306 24.66 -0.49 -3.52
C LEU A 306 24.13 -1.92 -3.65
N THR A 307 23.81 -2.35 -4.86
CA THR A 307 23.37 -3.74 -5.12
C THR A 307 24.49 -4.74 -4.86
N GLU A 308 25.74 -4.37 -5.14
CA GLU A 308 26.93 -5.20 -4.91
C GLU A 308 27.44 -5.14 -3.47
N ASN A 309 27.03 -4.14 -2.67
CA ASN A 309 27.48 -3.91 -1.29
C ASN A 309 26.28 -3.72 -0.33
N PRO A 310 25.53 -4.81 -0.01
CA PRO A 310 24.32 -4.73 0.80
C PRO A 310 24.54 -4.16 2.21
N GLU A 311 25.71 -4.36 2.80
CA GLU A 311 26.06 -3.82 4.11
C GLU A 311 26.06 -2.28 4.14
N ILE A 312 26.54 -1.65 3.06
CA ILE A 312 26.51 -0.18 2.92
C ILE A 312 25.07 0.29 2.69
N MET A 313 24.28 -0.48 1.94
CA MET A 313 22.87 -0.19 1.70
C MET A 313 22.06 -0.17 3.02
N VAL A 314 22.26 -1.16 3.89
CA VAL A 314 21.66 -1.22 5.23
C VAL A 314 22.09 -0.02 6.07
N GLU A 315 23.39 0.28 6.12
CA GLU A 315 23.89 1.41 6.91
C GLU A 315 23.29 2.76 6.47
N ILE A 316 23.21 2.99 5.16
CA ILE A 316 22.57 4.19 4.59
C ILE A 316 21.09 4.23 4.96
N SER A 317 20.39 3.09 4.85
CA SER A 317 18.97 2.97 5.22
C SER A 317 18.74 3.35 6.68
N ASP A 318 19.52 2.78 7.60
CA ASP A 318 19.43 3.06 9.04
C ASP A 318 19.70 4.52 9.38
N ARG A 319 20.69 5.15 8.72
CA ARG A 319 20.94 6.57 8.89
C ARG A 319 19.81 7.44 8.37
N ILE A 320 19.21 7.08 7.25
CA ILE A 320 18.04 7.78 6.70
C ILE A 320 16.89 7.69 7.70
N LEU A 321 16.56 6.48 8.17
CA LEU A 321 15.48 6.23 9.12
C LEU A 321 15.71 6.94 10.47
N THR A 322 16.96 7.00 10.93
CA THR A 322 17.35 7.76 12.12
C THR A 322 17.14 9.26 11.91
N SER A 323 17.55 9.79 10.76
CA SER A 323 17.45 11.22 10.44
C SER A 323 16.00 11.71 10.35
N VAL A 324 15.07 10.83 9.96
CA VAL A 324 13.63 11.13 9.92
C VAL A 324 12.87 10.78 11.21
N GLY A 325 13.57 10.21 12.21
CA GLY A 325 13.00 9.90 13.53
C GLY A 325 12.11 8.65 13.58
N ILE A 326 12.32 7.68 12.67
CA ILE A 326 11.53 6.44 12.61
C ILE A 326 12.22 5.28 13.37
N ASN A 327 13.55 5.26 13.50
CA ASN A 327 14.30 4.19 14.20
C ASN A 327 14.86 4.60 15.57
N ALA A 328 14.05 4.42 16.61
CA ALA A 328 14.54 4.08 17.95
C ALA A 328 13.87 2.74 18.34
N ASP A 329 14.47 1.67 17.82
CA ASP A 329 14.17 0.21 17.67
C ASP A 329 13.26 -0.53 18.68
N PRO A 330 12.69 -1.74 18.36
CA PRO A 330 13.39 -2.92 17.82
C PRO A 330 12.65 -3.71 16.71
N ASP A 331 13.11 -3.61 15.47
CA ASP A 331 13.14 -4.72 14.49
C ASP A 331 14.09 -4.27 13.37
N VAL A 332 15.37 -4.57 13.62
CA VAL A 332 16.53 -4.21 12.80
C VAL A 332 16.29 -4.70 11.36
N MET A 333 16.46 -3.81 10.38
CA MET A 333 16.53 -4.23 8.97
C MET A 333 17.64 -5.27 8.83
N THR A 334 17.28 -6.52 8.58
CA THR A 334 18.26 -7.60 8.42
C THR A 334 18.86 -7.52 7.02
N ALA A 335 20.10 -8.01 6.86
CA ALA A 335 20.74 -8.11 5.55
C ALA A 335 19.89 -8.90 4.52
N GLU A 336 19.03 -9.82 4.98
CA GLU A 336 18.11 -10.58 4.13
C GLU A 336 17.03 -9.71 3.48
N HIS A 337 16.62 -8.60 4.11
CA HIS A 337 15.64 -7.67 3.54
C HIS A 337 16.18 -6.92 2.33
N ASP A 338 17.50 -6.68 2.27
CA ASP A 338 18.15 -5.85 1.24
C ASP A 338 18.94 -6.65 0.20
N LEU A 339 18.84 -7.99 0.22
CA LEU A 339 19.35 -8.79 -0.87
C LEU A 339 18.59 -8.48 -2.17
N PRO A 340 19.29 -8.26 -3.29
CA PRO A 340 18.63 -8.16 -4.58
C PRO A 340 17.82 -9.44 -4.85
N ILE A 341 16.56 -9.26 -5.27
CA ILE A 341 15.71 -10.39 -5.66
C ILE A 341 16.33 -11.02 -6.90
N SER A 342 17.09 -12.10 -6.72
CA SER A 342 17.63 -12.86 -7.84
C SER A 342 16.52 -13.73 -8.41
N LEU A 343 16.18 -13.50 -9.67
CA LEU A 343 15.47 -14.49 -10.46
C LEU A 343 16.45 -15.67 -10.62
N GLY A 344 16.10 -16.84 -10.08
CA GLY A 344 16.81 -18.07 -10.41
C GLY A 344 16.75 -18.31 -11.91
N ASP A 345 17.86 -18.81 -12.48
CA ASP A 345 17.99 -19.18 -13.89
C ASP A 345 16.94 -20.19 -14.36
#